data_AF-A0A968NXX8-F1
#
_entry.id   AF-A0A968NXX8-F1
#
_cell.length_a   1.000
_cell.length_b   1.000
_cell.length_c   1.000
_cell.angle_alpha   90.00
_cell.angle_beta   90.00
_cell.angle_gamma   90.00
#
_symmetry.space_group_name_H-M   'P 1'
#
loop_
_entity.id
_entity.type
_entity.pdbx_description
1 polymer ?
#
loop_
_entity_poly.entity_id
_entity_poly.type
_entity_poly.pdbx_seq_one_letter_code
_entity_poly.pdbx_strand_id
1 'polypeptide(L)'
;MQLSTLSNPSAIDRPASPAVAGLDSSADRLAVSPVPSPTPAPSLLGHFPYAQAPASSLAAIVSDGSIKLRQPAATRFVEMVKAANAQGVALRPISGFRSTAEQEHIFFEVKAERGQQVQQRAVVSAPPGYSEHHTGYAIDIGDGANPATDLQQSFQTQR
;
A
#
# COMPACT_ATOMS: atom_id res chain seq x y z
N MET A 1 10.58 49.09 -0.77
CA MET A 1 11.72 49.48 -1.63
C MET A 1 12.95 48.73 -1.16
N GLN A 2 13.58 48.03 -2.11
CA GLN A 2 15.00 47.61 -2.23
C GLN A 2 15.74 46.85 -1.11
N LEU A 3 16.29 45.71 -1.55
CA LEU A 3 17.36 44.92 -0.96
C LEU A 3 18.65 45.76 -0.76
N SER A 4 19.38 45.46 0.31
CA SER A 4 20.80 45.79 0.44
C SER A 4 21.57 44.61 1.04
N THR A 5 22.72 44.36 0.41
CA THR A 5 23.63 43.21 0.46
C THR A 5 24.81 43.40 1.42
N LEU A 6 25.69 42.38 1.46
CA LEU A 6 27.12 42.37 1.86
C LEU A 6 27.37 42.00 3.34
N SER A 7 28.38 41.21 3.72
CA SER A 7 29.44 40.49 3.01
C SER A 7 30.11 39.54 4.01
N ASN A 8 30.64 38.43 3.51
CA ASN A 8 31.53 37.51 4.23
C ASN A 8 32.99 37.78 3.80
N PRO A 9 33.99 37.67 4.69
CA PRO A 9 35.38 37.49 4.28
C PRO A 9 35.91 36.07 4.56
N SER A 10 36.45 35.47 3.50
CA SER A 10 37.45 34.37 3.43
C SER A 10 38.77 34.77 4.14
N ALA A 11 39.82 33.98 4.38
CA ALA A 11 40.24 32.57 4.26
C ALA A 11 41.65 32.49 4.88
N ILE A 12 42.08 31.35 5.47
CA ILE A 12 43.48 30.94 5.70
C ILE A 12 43.45 29.40 5.93
N ASP A 13 44.38 28.52 5.55
CA ASP A 13 45.33 28.33 4.45
C ASP A 13 45.82 26.85 4.62
N ARG A 14 46.14 26.14 3.54
CA ARG A 14 46.60 24.73 3.54
C ARG A 14 48.12 24.69 3.36
N PRO A 15 48.82 23.69 3.93
CA PRO A 15 50.08 23.22 3.35
C PRO A 15 49.92 21.93 2.51
N ALA A 16 50.96 21.73 1.71
CA ALA A 16 51.02 21.06 0.40
C ALA A 16 51.16 19.53 0.41
N SER A 17 50.80 18.93 -0.74
CA SER A 17 51.11 17.55 -1.14
C SER A 17 52.53 17.44 -1.72
N PRO A 18 53.15 16.25 -1.73
CA PRO A 18 54.09 15.89 -2.78
C PRO A 18 53.39 15.06 -3.88
N ALA A 19 53.72 15.40 -5.12
CA ALA A 19 53.35 14.67 -6.32
C ALA A 19 54.26 13.44 -6.50
N VAL A 20 53.69 12.33 -6.96
CA VAL A 20 54.44 11.27 -7.64
C VAL A 20 53.75 10.95 -8.97
N ALA A 21 54.58 10.95 -10.01
CA ALA A 21 54.24 10.79 -11.41
C ALA A 21 53.60 9.42 -11.71
N GLY A 22 52.74 9.41 -12.72
CA GLY A 22 51.86 8.30 -13.06
C GLY A 22 52.52 7.11 -13.76
N LEU A 23 51.70 6.07 -13.89
CA LEU A 23 51.78 5.03 -14.91
C LEU A 23 50.34 4.58 -15.23
N ASP A 24 50.05 4.56 -16.51
CA ASP A 24 48.86 4.04 -17.19
C ASP A 24 48.46 2.63 -16.70
N SER A 25 47.18 2.47 -16.36
CA SER A 25 46.50 1.19 -16.59
C SER A 25 45.00 1.39 -16.74
N SER A 26 44.57 1.30 -18.00
CA SER A 26 43.17 1.15 -18.38
C SER A 26 42.61 -0.17 -17.84
N ALA A 27 41.70 -0.10 -16.86
CA ALA A 27 40.70 -1.13 -16.63
C ALA A 27 39.55 -0.61 -15.75
N ASP A 28 38.34 -0.79 -16.28
CA ASP A 28 37.11 -0.97 -15.51
C ASP A 28 36.40 0.27 -14.93
N ARG A 29 35.97 1.17 -15.82
CA ARG A 29 34.73 1.92 -15.58
C ARG A 29 33.56 1.04 -16.04
N LEU A 30 33.02 0.23 -15.13
CA LEU A 30 31.73 -0.42 -15.34
C LEU A 30 30.68 0.68 -15.61
N ALA A 31 30.24 0.75 -16.86
CA ALA A 31 29.10 1.55 -17.26
C ALA A 31 27.87 1.06 -16.50
N VAL A 32 27.31 1.92 -15.63
CA VAL A 32 25.97 1.71 -15.09
C VAL A 32 25.01 1.77 -16.28
N SER A 33 24.58 0.60 -16.74
CA SER A 33 23.47 0.49 -17.68
C SER A 33 22.21 1.00 -16.99
N PRO A 34 21.34 1.76 -17.68
CA PRO A 34 20.06 2.15 -17.11
C PRO A 34 19.27 0.87 -16.80
N VAL A 35 18.86 0.72 -15.54
CA VAL A 35 17.93 -0.34 -15.14
C VAL A 35 16.66 -0.12 -15.98
N PRO A 36 16.20 -1.10 -16.77
CA PRO A 36 14.95 -0.95 -17.49
C PRO A 36 13.83 -0.76 -16.48
N SER A 37 13.10 0.36 -16.59
CA SER A 37 11.85 0.56 -15.87
C SER A 37 10.95 -0.65 -16.14
N PRO A 38 10.40 -1.32 -15.11
CA PRO A 38 9.48 -2.42 -15.35
C PRO A 38 8.33 -1.89 -16.21
N THR A 39 8.07 -2.55 -17.34
CA THR A 39 6.84 -2.34 -18.10
C THR A 39 5.67 -2.48 -17.12
N PRO A 40 4.77 -1.50 -16.99
CA PRO A 40 3.65 -1.65 -16.08
C PRO A 40 2.86 -2.89 -16.51
N ALA A 41 2.67 -3.82 -15.57
CA ALA A 41 1.76 -4.94 -15.78
C ALA A 41 0.41 -4.39 -16.27
N PRO A 42 -0.27 -5.09 -17.20
CA PRO A 42 -1.49 -4.57 -17.80
C PRO A 42 -2.52 -4.25 -16.70
N SER A 43 -2.81 -2.97 -16.51
CA SER A 43 -3.80 -2.50 -15.56
C SER A 43 -5.16 -2.39 -16.23
N LEU A 44 -6.22 -2.75 -15.50
CA LEU A 44 -7.60 -2.60 -15.95
C LEU A 44 -8.23 -1.46 -15.18
N LEU A 45 -8.65 -0.39 -15.87
CA LEU A 45 -9.28 0.78 -15.25
C LEU A 45 -8.45 1.38 -14.09
N GLY A 46 -7.11 1.29 -14.19
CA GLY A 46 -6.17 1.75 -13.15
C GLY A 46 -5.85 0.74 -12.05
N HIS A 47 -6.37 -0.48 -12.12
CA HIS A 47 -6.14 -1.53 -11.11
C HIS A 47 -5.14 -2.58 -11.59
N PHE A 48 -4.31 -3.10 -10.67
CA PHE A 48 -3.40 -4.21 -10.93
C PHE A 48 -4.08 -5.56 -10.72
N PRO A 49 -3.70 -6.60 -11.49
CA PRO A 49 -4.29 -7.93 -11.32
C PRO A 49 -3.80 -8.59 -10.03
N TYR A 50 -4.70 -9.30 -9.35
CA TYR A 50 -4.42 -10.04 -8.12
C TYR A 50 -4.94 -11.48 -8.19
N ALA A 51 -4.06 -12.44 -7.90
CA ALA A 51 -4.44 -13.85 -7.85
C ALA A 51 -5.27 -14.15 -6.58
N GLN A 52 -6.37 -14.89 -6.75
CA GLN A 52 -7.18 -15.35 -5.64
C GLN A 52 -6.41 -16.35 -4.77
N ALA A 53 -6.44 -16.14 -3.45
CA ALA A 53 -5.86 -17.07 -2.49
C ALA A 53 -6.56 -18.43 -2.52
N PRO A 54 -5.82 -19.54 -2.41
CA PRO A 54 -6.43 -20.85 -2.24
C PRO A 54 -7.12 -20.91 -0.87
N ALA A 55 -8.31 -21.52 -0.83
CA ALA A 55 -9.11 -21.63 0.39
C ALA A 55 -8.35 -22.30 1.55
N SER A 56 -7.47 -23.25 1.24
CA SER A 56 -6.61 -23.94 2.23
C SER A 56 -5.59 -23.03 2.91
N SER A 57 -5.28 -21.86 2.33
CA SER A 57 -4.37 -20.88 2.91
C SER A 57 -5.06 -19.84 3.80
N LEU A 58 -6.39 -19.90 3.90
CA LEU A 58 -7.20 -18.92 4.62
C LEU A 58 -7.53 -19.41 6.05
N ALA A 59 -7.55 -18.48 6.99
CA ALA A 59 -7.97 -18.68 8.37
C ALA A 59 -8.97 -17.57 8.76
N ALA A 60 -10.00 -17.95 9.53
CA ALA A 60 -10.95 -17.01 10.09
C ALA A 60 -10.29 -16.13 11.17
N ILE A 61 -10.64 -14.84 11.19
CA ILE A 61 -10.18 -13.88 12.20
C ILE A 61 -11.30 -13.43 13.14
N VAL A 62 -12.54 -13.85 12.87
CA VAL A 62 -13.73 -13.60 13.68
C VAL A 62 -14.44 -14.93 13.96
N SER A 63 -15.19 -15.00 15.06
CA SER A 63 -15.78 -16.24 15.58
C SER A 63 -16.83 -16.89 14.66
N ASP A 64 -17.57 -16.08 13.91
CA ASP A 64 -18.57 -16.57 12.95
C ASP A 64 -17.94 -17.05 11.63
N GLY A 65 -16.62 -16.91 11.47
CA GLY A 65 -15.89 -17.33 10.28
C GLY A 65 -16.13 -16.47 9.03
N SER A 66 -16.87 -15.35 9.15
CA SER A 66 -17.25 -14.50 8.03
C SER A 66 -16.06 -13.75 7.42
N ILE A 67 -15.09 -13.36 8.23
CA ILE A 67 -13.89 -12.65 7.78
C ILE A 67 -12.68 -13.56 7.88
N LYS A 68 -12.01 -13.75 6.74
CA LYS A 68 -10.83 -14.60 6.62
C LYS A 68 -9.66 -13.81 6.07
N LEU A 69 -8.46 -14.19 6.46
CA LEU A 69 -7.21 -13.73 5.85
C LEU A 69 -6.33 -14.95 5.56
N ARG A 70 -5.28 -14.78 4.76
CA ARG A 70 -4.23 -15.79 4.69
C ARG A 70 -3.64 -16.01 6.08
N GLN A 71 -3.30 -17.26 6.38
CA GLN A 71 -2.83 -17.68 7.71
C GLN A 71 -1.76 -16.75 8.31
N PRO A 72 -0.69 -16.33 7.60
CA PRO A 72 0.28 -15.39 8.17
C PRO A 72 -0.31 -14.02 8.52
N ALA A 73 -1.19 -13.48 7.66
CA ALA A 73 -1.85 -12.20 7.92
C ALA A 73 -2.89 -12.31 9.04
N ALA A 74 -3.62 -13.42 9.14
CA ALA A 74 -4.53 -13.69 10.26
C ALA A 74 -3.77 -13.64 11.60
N THR A 75 -2.61 -14.30 11.69
CA THR A 75 -1.76 -14.27 12.90
C THR A 75 -1.34 -12.84 13.24
N ARG A 76 -0.83 -12.08 12.26
CA ARG A 76 -0.39 -10.69 12.48
C ARG A 76 -1.55 -9.76 12.84
N PHE A 77 -2.72 -9.98 12.26
CA PHE A 77 -3.91 -9.21 12.58
C PHE A 77 -4.34 -9.42 14.03
N VAL A 78 -4.34 -10.68 14.52
CA VAL A 78 -4.65 -10.97 15.93
C VAL A 78 -3.64 -10.31 16.89
N GLU A 79 -2.36 -10.33 16.56
CA GLU A 79 -1.32 -9.63 17.32
C GLU A 79 -1.58 -8.11 17.36
N MET A 80 -1.91 -7.51 16.22
CA MET A 80 -2.24 -6.09 16.11
C MET A 80 -3.47 -5.72 16.95
N VAL A 81 -4.55 -6.51 16.87
CA VAL A 81 -5.78 -6.30 17.68
C VAL A 81 -5.47 -6.39 19.17
N LYS A 82 -4.66 -7.36 19.60
CA LYS A 82 -4.23 -7.48 21.00
C LYS A 82 -3.44 -6.25 21.46
N ALA A 83 -2.50 -5.78 20.64
CA ALA A 83 -1.69 -4.60 20.94
C ALA A 83 -2.54 -3.31 20.99
N ALA A 84 -3.51 -3.17 20.09
CA ALA A 84 -4.44 -2.05 20.07
C ALA A 84 -5.34 -2.05 21.33
N ASN A 85 -5.91 -3.20 21.69
CA ASN A 85 -6.74 -3.34 22.90
C ASN A 85 -5.96 -2.99 24.17
N ALA A 86 -4.67 -3.35 24.26
CA ALA A 86 -3.83 -2.98 25.40
C ALA A 86 -3.63 -1.46 25.54
N GLN A 87 -3.85 -0.70 24.47
CA GLN A 87 -3.82 0.76 24.42
C GLN A 87 -5.22 1.39 24.48
N GLY A 88 -6.27 0.60 24.70
CA GLY A 88 -7.66 1.08 24.72
C GLY A 88 -8.26 1.33 23.34
N VAL A 89 -7.60 0.90 22.26
CA VAL A 89 -8.09 1.04 20.88
C VAL A 89 -8.81 -0.23 20.45
N ALA A 90 -10.12 -0.12 20.18
CA ALA A 90 -10.94 -1.24 19.73
C ALA A 90 -10.99 -1.29 18.19
N LEU A 91 -10.15 -2.13 17.58
CA LEU A 91 -10.20 -2.36 16.13
C LEU A 91 -11.33 -3.34 15.77
N ARG A 92 -12.13 -2.98 14.77
CA ARG A 92 -13.22 -3.83 14.27
C ARG A 92 -12.96 -4.24 12.81
N PRO A 93 -12.78 -5.54 12.51
CA PRO A 93 -12.64 -5.98 11.13
C PRO A 93 -13.98 -5.79 10.39
N ILE A 94 -13.91 -5.24 9.17
CA ILE A 94 -15.08 -4.98 8.31
C ILE A 94 -15.12 -6.00 7.18
N SER A 95 -14.00 -6.17 6.47
CA SER A 95 -13.91 -7.09 5.33
C SER A 95 -12.50 -7.64 5.18
N GLY A 96 -12.37 -8.87 4.67
CA GLY A 96 -11.09 -9.57 4.49
C GLY A 96 -11.02 -10.21 3.12
N PHE A 97 -10.60 -11.47 3.03
CA PHE A 97 -10.63 -12.22 1.77
C PHE A 97 -11.99 -12.11 1.07
N ARG A 98 -11.95 -11.82 -0.23
CA ARG A 98 -13.10 -11.88 -1.14
C ARG A 98 -12.73 -12.70 -2.36
N SER A 99 -13.56 -13.66 -2.70
CA SER A 99 -13.43 -14.41 -3.95
C SER A 99 -13.75 -13.53 -5.16
N THR A 100 -13.30 -13.96 -6.34
CA THR A 100 -13.64 -13.30 -7.61
C THR A 100 -15.14 -13.26 -7.85
N ALA A 101 -15.86 -14.32 -7.48
CA ALA A 101 -17.31 -14.38 -7.62
C ALA A 101 -18.03 -13.38 -6.68
N GLU A 102 -17.59 -13.26 -5.42
CA GLU A 102 -18.12 -12.24 -4.51
C GLU A 102 -17.81 -10.83 -5.02
N GLN A 103 -16.61 -10.62 -5.57
CA GLN A 103 -16.23 -9.32 -6.14
C GLN A 103 -17.05 -9.00 -7.39
N GLU A 104 -17.41 -9.98 -8.21
CA GLU A 104 -18.30 -9.84 -9.36
C GLU A 104 -19.69 -9.39 -8.94
N HIS A 105 -20.27 -10.05 -7.94
CA HIS A 105 -21.54 -9.64 -7.34
C HIS A 105 -21.48 -8.20 -6.80
N ILE A 106 -20.43 -7.84 -6.06
CA ILE A 106 -20.26 -6.47 -5.53
C ILE A 106 -20.13 -5.45 -6.67
N PHE A 107 -19.33 -5.75 -7.68
CA PHE A 107 -19.02 -4.81 -8.76
C PHE A 107 -20.21 -4.60 -9.70
N PHE A 108 -20.91 -5.68 -10.07
CA PHE A 108 -22.01 -5.62 -11.03
C PHE A 108 -23.36 -5.46 -10.36
N GLU A 109 -23.70 -6.23 -9.33
CA GLU A 109 -25.06 -6.32 -8.80
C GLU A 109 -25.31 -5.30 -7.69
N VAL A 110 -24.45 -5.22 -6.67
CA VAL A 110 -24.61 -4.24 -5.57
C VAL A 110 -24.46 -2.81 -6.05
N LYS A 111 -23.60 -2.56 -7.06
CA LYS A 111 -23.43 -1.23 -7.66
C LYS A 111 -24.32 -1.00 -8.89
N ALA A 112 -25.08 -1.99 -9.36
CA ALA A 112 -26.03 -1.84 -10.47
C ALA A 112 -27.12 -0.82 -10.18
N GLU A 113 -27.56 -0.77 -8.93
CA GLU A 113 -28.63 0.09 -8.46
C GLU A 113 -28.37 1.58 -8.71
N ARG A 114 -27.12 1.98 -9.01
CA ARG A 114 -26.75 3.38 -9.23
C ARG A 114 -26.73 3.83 -10.70
N GLY A 115 -27.03 2.96 -11.67
CA GLY A 115 -26.98 3.31 -13.11
C GLY A 115 -25.62 3.79 -13.61
N GLN A 116 -24.56 3.55 -12.82
CA GLN A 116 -23.22 4.08 -13.06
C GLN A 116 -22.48 3.30 -14.14
N GLN A 117 -21.78 4.02 -15.00
CA GLN A 117 -20.87 3.45 -16.00
C GLN A 117 -19.73 2.68 -15.30
N VAL A 118 -19.18 1.68 -15.97
CA VAL A 118 -18.12 0.79 -15.43
C VAL A 118 -16.93 1.58 -14.87
N GLN A 119 -16.53 2.66 -15.54
CA GLN A 119 -15.43 3.53 -15.12
C GLN A 119 -15.72 4.23 -13.80
N GLN A 120 -16.96 4.68 -13.56
CA GLN A 120 -17.37 5.34 -12.32
C GLN A 120 -17.38 4.35 -11.15
N ARG A 121 -17.78 3.10 -11.40
CA ARG A 121 -17.72 2.03 -10.39
C ARG A 121 -16.29 1.71 -9.99
N ALA A 122 -15.39 1.66 -10.96
CA ALA A 122 -13.97 1.37 -10.75
C ALA A 122 -13.26 2.40 -9.86
N VAL A 123 -13.84 3.59 -9.64
CA VAL A 123 -13.33 4.59 -8.68
C VAL A 123 -13.53 4.14 -7.23
N VAL A 124 -14.59 3.38 -6.94
CA VAL A 124 -14.99 3.03 -5.56
C VAL A 124 -15.02 1.52 -5.30
N SER A 125 -14.85 0.69 -6.32
CA SER A 125 -14.76 -0.76 -6.21
C SER A 125 -13.92 -1.32 -7.34
N ALA A 126 -12.89 -2.08 -7.02
CA ALA A 126 -12.06 -2.72 -8.04
C ALA A 126 -12.87 -3.75 -8.86
N PRO A 127 -12.55 -3.94 -10.14
CA PRO A 127 -13.11 -5.03 -10.95
C PRO A 127 -12.76 -6.43 -10.38
N PRO A 128 -13.53 -7.48 -10.73
CA PRO A 128 -13.21 -8.86 -10.37
C PRO A 128 -11.83 -9.28 -10.89
N GLY A 129 -11.01 -9.93 -10.05
CA GLY A 129 -9.61 -10.24 -10.37
C GLY A 129 -8.62 -9.09 -10.18
N TYR A 130 -9.09 -7.90 -9.77
CA TYR A 130 -8.27 -6.70 -9.59
C TYR A 130 -8.39 -6.08 -8.19
N SER A 131 -9.06 -6.76 -7.24
CA SER A 131 -9.11 -6.34 -5.83
C SER A 131 -8.01 -7.00 -5.01
N GLU A 132 -7.33 -6.24 -4.14
CA GLU A 132 -6.34 -6.79 -3.20
C GLU A 132 -6.92 -7.82 -2.22
N HIS A 133 -8.23 -7.74 -1.95
CA HIS A 133 -8.92 -8.70 -1.10
C HIS A 133 -8.86 -10.14 -1.65
N HIS A 134 -8.69 -10.33 -2.97
CA HIS A 134 -8.48 -11.67 -3.55
C HIS A 134 -7.23 -12.34 -2.97
N THR A 135 -6.19 -11.55 -2.65
CA THR A 135 -4.93 -12.10 -2.15
C THR A 135 -5.05 -12.70 -0.75
N GLY A 136 -6.10 -12.33 -0.01
CA GLY A 136 -6.27 -12.66 1.42
C GLY A 136 -5.28 -11.95 2.35
N TYR A 137 -4.50 -10.99 1.86
CA TYR A 137 -3.60 -10.17 2.69
C TYR A 137 -4.19 -8.79 3.03
N ALA A 138 -5.19 -8.33 2.29
CA ALA A 138 -5.87 -7.06 2.56
C ALA A 138 -7.01 -7.24 3.57
N ILE A 139 -7.18 -6.23 4.42
CA ILE A 139 -8.25 -6.15 5.42
C ILE A 139 -8.74 -4.70 5.53
N ASP A 140 -10.06 -4.53 5.55
CA ASP A 140 -10.70 -3.28 5.93
C ASP A 140 -10.98 -3.30 7.44
N ILE A 141 -10.60 -2.24 8.14
CA ILE A 141 -10.73 -2.11 9.59
C ILE A 141 -11.49 -0.81 9.89
N GLY A 142 -12.39 -0.86 10.86
CA GLY A 142 -13.09 0.29 11.42
C GLY A 142 -12.82 0.46 12.91
N ASP A 143 -13.38 1.54 13.45
CA ASP A 143 -13.33 1.86 14.87
C ASP A 143 -14.52 1.19 15.59
N GLY A 144 -14.23 0.38 16.60
CA GLY A 144 -15.24 -0.24 17.44
C GLY A 144 -16.04 0.75 18.28
N ALA A 145 -15.48 1.92 18.59
CA ALA A 145 -16.16 2.99 19.33
C ALA A 145 -16.99 3.90 18.42
N ASN A 146 -16.63 4.02 17.13
CA ASN A 146 -17.31 4.90 16.18
C ASN A 146 -17.56 4.26 14.79
N PRO A 147 -18.50 3.30 14.68
CA PRO A 147 -18.82 2.64 13.41
C PRO A 147 -19.33 3.58 12.31
N ALA A 148 -19.78 4.80 12.64
CA ALA A 148 -20.22 5.77 11.64
C ALA A 148 -19.08 6.26 10.73
N THR A 149 -17.83 5.98 11.11
CA THR A 149 -16.63 6.41 10.37
C THR A 149 -16.06 5.32 9.46
N ASP A 150 -16.68 4.14 9.45
CA ASP A 150 -16.25 3.00 8.67
C ASP A 150 -16.08 3.33 7.19
N LEU A 151 -14.90 3.01 6.66
CA LEU A 151 -14.55 3.21 5.24
C LEU A 151 -14.73 4.68 4.78
N GLN A 152 -14.77 5.63 5.73
CA GLN A 152 -14.79 7.06 5.49
C GLN A 152 -13.42 7.66 5.81
N GLN A 153 -13.08 8.79 5.18
CA GLN A 153 -11.85 9.52 5.48
C GLN A 153 -11.78 10.00 6.94
N SER A 154 -12.93 10.23 7.58
CA SER A 154 -13.02 10.62 8.99
C SER A 154 -12.51 9.55 9.96
N PHE A 155 -12.33 8.30 9.52
CA PHE A 155 -11.67 7.26 10.32
C PHE A 155 -10.27 7.70 10.81
N GLN A 156 -9.52 8.45 10.00
CA GLN A 156 -8.15 8.88 10.33
C GLN A 156 -8.07 9.80 11.57
N THR A 157 -9.16 10.51 11.90
CA THR A 157 -9.17 11.48 13.00
C THR A 157 -9.79 10.94 14.28
N GLN A 158 -10.08 9.63 14.35
CA GLN A 158 -10.56 8.99 15.57
C GLN A 158 -9.44 8.89 16.62
N ARG A 159 -9.83 8.83 17.89
CA ARG A 159 -8.92 8.87 19.04
C ARG A 159 -8.43 7.51 19.48
#